data_AF-A0A165L900-F1
#
_entry.id   AF-A0A165L900-F1
#
_cell.length_a   1.000
_cell.length_b   1.000
_cell.length_c   1.000
_cell.angle_alpha   90.00
_cell.angle_beta   90.00
_cell.angle_gamma   90.00
#
_symmetry.space_group_name_H-M   'P 1'
#
loop_
_entity.id
_entity.type
_entity.pdbx_description
1 polymer ?
#
loop_
_entity_poly.entity_id
_entity_poly.type
_entity_poly.pdbx_seq_one_letter_code
_entity_poly.pdbx_strand_id
1 'polypeptide(L)'
;MLTPAHNRALESCLADIFRDVTGDMDHAAHVQKAFLTVMDKSLRILCAEMFQWNASSPSHRAPPEVLAACLQFLPFRDRFRVSHVSRRWRSAALAFPALWADIRLSAADKHAVELMRLVLPRTGVYPVEFTYTSSYTHTAAGPLDTISNVLCEHMHHIRSIDWCGSIDYACFSRPAPMLEAIRCSSTVIARLPDDLLGGSAGRLHALSLGYFALPSAACPPLRTVTHLDCTLPGPWNVSSSQGLDHLFTICPKLQSLTLRKFRQGHVFPTGPVPPSLEDLVIETTERNLVIALDEWSCDTIRHISLRGLSGLTQFNFATIFRSGHLTVLDVSTTINSVLFHARSESGYTRSAAITVGSVWSPELHTFVASCVEGVASCLESLTALSLPYTTWHNLVSRILVFPSLVELTIRIADWQPGPGVWPRAFDESSSAAQTPALRDIIVSASRATLSHMGAPVAIEPCRILGYGPQCGFENHSRCPNITVTLIQEE
;
A
#
# COMPACT_ATOMS: atom_id res chain seq x y z
N MET A 1 48.49 -3.91 7.65
CA MET A 1 49.13 -3.84 6.32
C MET A 1 50.55 -4.35 6.44
N LEU A 2 51.04 -5.15 5.48
CA LEU A 2 52.44 -5.57 5.46
C LEU A 2 53.33 -4.37 5.16
N THR A 3 54.38 -4.16 5.95
CA THR A 3 55.36 -3.11 5.67
C THR A 3 56.33 -3.61 4.59
N PRO A 4 57.00 -2.71 3.85
CA PRO A 4 58.05 -3.11 2.91
C PRO A 4 59.19 -3.92 3.56
N ALA A 5 59.40 -3.77 4.87
CA ALA A 5 60.35 -4.59 5.61
C ALA A 5 59.86 -6.04 5.79
N HIS A 6 58.57 -6.24 6.10
CA HIS A 6 57.98 -7.59 6.22
C HIS A 6 58.02 -8.35 4.90
N ASN A 7 57.73 -7.69 3.77
CA ASN A 7 57.79 -8.34 2.46
C ASN A 7 59.21 -8.82 2.13
N ARG A 8 60.21 -7.95 2.32
CA ARG A 8 61.62 -8.32 2.10
C ARG A 8 62.09 -9.47 2.99
N ALA A 9 61.65 -9.49 4.25
CA ALA A 9 61.97 -10.58 5.17
C ALA A 9 61.34 -11.91 4.74
N LEU A 10 60.07 -11.89 4.30
CA LEU A 10 59.37 -13.08 3.77
C LEU A 10 60.03 -13.59 2.49
N GLU A 11 60.34 -12.70 1.55
CA GLU A 11 61.03 -13.03 0.31
C GLU A 11 62.40 -13.66 0.59
N SER A 12 63.20 -13.08 1.48
CA SER A 12 64.50 -13.62 1.88
C SER A 12 64.35 -15.01 2.49
N CYS A 13 63.43 -15.18 3.44
CA CYS A 13 63.19 -16.46 4.12
C CYS A 13 62.78 -17.57 3.13
N LEU A 14 61.84 -17.27 2.23
CA LEU A 14 61.39 -18.23 1.21
C LEU A 14 62.50 -18.56 0.21
N ALA A 15 63.31 -17.58 -0.19
CA ALA A 15 64.46 -17.79 -1.08
C ALA A 15 65.54 -18.66 -0.43
N ASP A 16 65.82 -18.46 0.86
CA ASP A 16 66.81 -19.24 1.60
C ASP A 16 66.32 -20.68 1.82
N ILE A 17 65.05 -20.88 2.21
CA ILE A 17 64.44 -22.21 2.33
C ILE A 17 64.45 -22.94 0.98
N PHE A 18 64.12 -22.26 -0.11
CA PHE A 18 64.12 -22.89 -1.43
C PHE A 18 65.53 -23.26 -1.89
N ARG A 19 66.52 -22.39 -1.67
CA ARG A 19 67.93 -22.66 -2.00
C ARG A 19 68.46 -23.85 -1.19
N ASP A 20 68.14 -23.93 0.09
CA ASP A 20 68.50 -25.04 0.97
C ASP A 20 67.91 -26.37 0.49
N VAL A 21 66.61 -26.40 0.15
CA VAL A 21 65.93 -27.63 -0.31
C VAL A 21 66.39 -28.08 -1.70
N THR A 22 66.89 -27.17 -2.54
CA THR A 22 67.30 -27.46 -3.94
C THR A 22 68.80 -27.60 -4.14
N GLY A 23 69.62 -27.32 -3.13
CA GLY A 23 71.09 -27.21 -3.26
C GLY A 23 71.79 -28.42 -3.88
N ASP A 24 71.24 -29.62 -3.64
CA ASP A 24 71.79 -30.89 -4.13
C ASP A 24 70.89 -31.58 -5.19
N MET A 25 69.96 -30.83 -5.80
CA MET A 25 68.99 -31.38 -6.75
C MET A 25 69.39 -31.15 -8.21
N ASP A 26 69.92 -32.17 -8.87
CA ASP A 26 70.37 -32.07 -10.27
C ASP A 26 69.26 -32.27 -11.33
N HIS A 27 68.04 -32.60 -10.91
CA HIS A 27 66.93 -32.94 -11.83
C HIS A 27 65.75 -31.97 -11.67
N ALA A 28 65.27 -31.43 -12.79
CA ALA A 28 64.15 -30.48 -12.82
C ALA A 28 62.86 -30.99 -12.13
N ALA A 29 62.58 -32.29 -12.21
CA ALA A 29 61.45 -32.90 -11.53
C ALA A 29 61.56 -32.82 -9.99
N HIS A 30 62.77 -32.91 -9.44
CA HIS A 30 63.01 -32.77 -8.00
C HIS A 30 62.85 -31.32 -7.55
N VAL A 31 63.34 -30.36 -8.34
CA VAL A 31 63.15 -28.92 -8.09
C VAL A 31 61.67 -28.53 -8.12
N GLN A 32 60.89 -29.04 -9.08
CA GLN A 32 59.44 -28.81 -9.13
C GLN A 32 58.73 -29.41 -7.92
N LYS A 33 59.10 -30.61 -7.49
CA LYS A 33 58.57 -31.25 -6.29
C LYS A 33 58.91 -30.46 -5.02
N ALA A 34 60.14 -29.95 -4.91
CA ALA A 34 60.57 -29.07 -3.82
C ALA A 34 59.74 -27.78 -3.78
N PHE A 35 59.55 -27.12 -4.93
CA PHE A 35 58.71 -25.93 -5.04
C PHE A 35 57.27 -26.18 -4.55
N LEU A 36 56.61 -27.23 -5.05
CA LEU A 36 55.25 -27.59 -4.63
C LEU A 36 55.19 -27.90 -3.12
N THR A 37 56.23 -28.51 -2.57
CA THR A 37 56.32 -28.83 -1.13
C THR A 37 56.46 -27.56 -0.28
N VAL A 38 57.32 -26.62 -0.68
CA VAL A 38 57.50 -25.34 0.02
C VAL A 38 56.20 -24.51 -0.03
N MET A 39 55.53 -24.48 -1.19
CA MET A 39 54.25 -23.78 -1.35
C MET A 39 53.13 -24.42 -0.50
N ASP A 40 52.99 -25.75 -0.52
CA ASP A 40 52.00 -26.45 0.32
C ASP A 40 52.24 -26.21 1.82
N LYS A 41 53.49 -26.32 2.30
CA LYS A 41 53.81 -26.06 3.71
C LYS A 41 53.57 -24.60 4.11
N SER A 42 53.98 -23.66 3.26
CA SER A 42 53.76 -22.23 3.51
C SER A 42 52.27 -21.90 3.58
N LEU A 43 51.47 -22.45 2.65
CA LEU A 43 50.03 -22.30 2.65
C LEU A 43 49.40 -22.89 3.93
N ARG A 44 49.84 -24.08 4.37
CA ARG A 44 49.34 -24.70 5.62
C ARG A 44 49.64 -23.85 6.85
N ILE A 45 50.84 -23.30 6.96
CA ILE A 45 51.22 -22.42 8.08
C ILE A 45 50.36 -21.16 8.07
N LEU A 46 50.25 -20.49 6.91
CA LEU A 46 49.40 -19.30 6.77
C LEU A 46 47.95 -19.61 7.11
N CYS A 47 47.41 -20.74 6.65
CA CYS A 47 46.08 -21.18 7.02
C CYS A 47 45.96 -21.40 8.54
N ALA A 48 46.91 -22.05 9.19
CA ALA A 48 46.90 -22.31 10.63
C ALA A 48 46.91 -20.99 11.44
N GLU A 49 47.79 -20.05 11.10
CA GLU A 49 47.86 -18.73 11.73
C GLU A 49 46.56 -17.93 11.50
N MET A 50 46.01 -17.98 10.29
CA MET A 50 44.70 -17.38 10.00
C MET A 50 43.58 -18.02 10.81
N PHE A 51 43.59 -19.35 11.01
CA PHE A 51 42.62 -20.03 11.88
C PHE A 51 42.76 -19.58 13.33
N GLN A 52 43.98 -19.45 13.85
CA GLN A 52 44.23 -19.00 15.22
C GLN A 52 43.85 -17.53 15.43
N TRP A 53 44.18 -16.65 14.48
CA TRP A 53 43.74 -15.26 14.47
C TRP A 53 42.22 -15.13 14.42
N ASN A 54 41.57 -15.93 13.57
CA ASN A 54 40.11 -15.98 13.52
C ASN A 54 39.53 -16.47 14.86
N ALA A 55 40.09 -17.50 15.48
CA ALA A 55 39.64 -18.01 16.77
C ALA A 55 39.77 -16.99 17.93
N SER A 56 40.68 -16.03 17.83
CA SER A 56 40.80 -14.94 18.80
C SER A 56 39.85 -13.76 18.53
N SER A 57 39.26 -13.68 17.34
CA SER A 57 38.25 -12.66 17.00
C SER A 57 36.99 -12.82 17.86
N PRO A 58 36.40 -11.72 18.37
CA PRO A 58 35.11 -11.76 19.06
C PRO A 58 34.00 -12.45 18.26
N SER A 59 34.04 -12.34 16.93
CA SER A 59 33.09 -12.99 16.02
C SER A 59 33.12 -14.53 16.09
N HIS A 60 34.27 -15.14 16.42
CA HIS A 60 34.38 -16.59 16.59
C HIS A 60 33.92 -17.07 17.97
N ARG A 61 33.85 -16.17 18.95
CA ARG A 61 33.36 -16.47 20.30
C ARG A 61 31.86 -16.29 20.44
N ALA A 62 31.24 -15.52 19.55
CA ALA A 62 29.79 -15.33 19.52
C ALA A 62 29.07 -16.68 19.34
N PRO A 63 28.09 -17.02 20.18
CA PRO A 63 27.22 -18.18 19.98
C PRO A 63 26.54 -18.16 18.59
N PRO A 64 26.23 -19.32 18.00
CA PRO A 64 25.63 -19.38 16.67
C PRO A 64 24.28 -18.64 16.60
N GLU A 65 23.53 -18.54 17.70
CA GLU A 65 22.30 -17.76 17.84
C GLU A 65 22.54 -16.27 17.65
N VAL A 66 23.63 -15.75 18.22
CA VAL A 66 24.01 -14.33 18.08
C VAL A 66 24.42 -14.04 16.64
N LEU A 67 25.18 -14.96 16.00
CA LEU A 67 25.53 -14.83 14.59
C LEU A 67 24.28 -14.87 13.69
N ALA A 68 23.32 -15.74 14.00
CA ALA A 68 22.05 -15.80 13.29
C ALA A 68 21.24 -14.51 13.47
N ALA A 69 21.14 -14.00 14.69
CA ALA A 69 20.49 -12.71 14.95
C ALA A 69 21.16 -11.58 14.14
N CYS A 70 22.49 -11.54 14.05
CA CYS A 70 23.19 -10.58 13.18
C CYS A 70 22.83 -10.77 11.69
N LEU A 71 22.77 -12.01 11.21
CA LEU A 71 22.40 -12.32 9.82
C LEU A 71 20.95 -11.92 9.48
N GLN A 72 20.04 -11.94 10.45
CA GLN A 72 18.64 -11.58 10.24
C GLN A 72 18.47 -10.11 9.80
N PHE A 73 19.36 -9.21 10.27
CA PHE A 73 19.37 -7.80 9.87
C PHE A 73 19.94 -7.53 8.48
N LEU A 74 20.55 -8.55 7.85
CA LEU A 74 21.10 -8.40 6.51
C LEU A 74 20.02 -8.62 5.44
N PRO A 75 20.06 -7.86 4.33
CA PRO A 75 19.28 -8.19 3.13
C PRO A 75 19.54 -9.62 2.68
N PHE A 76 18.54 -10.24 2.04
CA PHE A 76 18.58 -11.65 1.62
C PHE A 76 19.88 -12.04 0.90
N ARG A 77 20.34 -11.24 -0.08
CA ARG A 77 21.58 -11.50 -0.82
C ARG A 77 22.84 -11.44 0.05
N ASP A 78 22.88 -10.53 1.02
CA ASP A 78 24.05 -10.36 1.88
C ASP A 78 24.18 -11.49 2.91
N ARG A 79 23.07 -12.15 3.27
CA ARG A 79 23.10 -13.38 4.09
C ARG A 79 23.95 -14.47 3.43
N PHE A 80 23.84 -14.63 2.11
CA PHE A 80 24.71 -15.55 1.38
C PHE A 80 26.17 -15.12 1.46
N ARG A 81 26.47 -13.86 1.14
CA ARG A 81 27.85 -13.36 1.16
C ARG A 81 28.50 -13.57 2.53
N VAL A 82 27.78 -13.24 3.60
CA VAL A 82 28.28 -13.40 4.97
C VAL A 82 28.39 -14.87 5.36
N SER A 83 27.48 -15.75 4.92
CA SER A 83 27.61 -17.20 5.11
C SER A 83 28.85 -17.80 4.43
N HIS A 84 29.52 -17.07 3.53
CA HIS A 84 30.76 -17.47 2.89
C HIS A 84 32.02 -16.87 3.53
N VAL A 85 31.91 -15.99 4.53
CA VAL A 85 33.06 -15.36 5.20
C VAL A 85 33.90 -16.38 5.96
N SER A 86 33.25 -17.36 6.62
CA SER A 86 33.95 -18.46 7.29
C SER A 86 33.05 -19.69 7.44
N ARG A 87 33.64 -20.84 7.76
CA ARG A 87 32.89 -22.08 8.05
C ARG A 87 31.93 -21.92 9.24
N ARG A 88 32.30 -21.12 10.26
CA ARG A 88 31.45 -20.88 11.44
C ARG A 88 30.19 -20.09 11.06
N TRP A 89 30.35 -19.01 10.31
CA TRP A 89 29.21 -18.22 9.82
C TRP A 89 28.32 -19.03 8.87
N ARG A 90 28.91 -19.86 8.01
CA ARG A 90 28.16 -20.82 7.18
C ARG A 90 27.34 -21.79 8.03
N SER A 91 28.00 -22.41 9.01
CA SER A 91 27.37 -23.40 9.89
C SER A 91 26.24 -22.78 10.71
N ALA A 92 26.45 -21.58 11.26
CA ALA A 92 25.41 -20.83 11.93
C ALA A 92 24.26 -20.55 10.97
N ALA A 93 24.52 -19.97 9.80
CA ALA A 93 23.48 -19.65 8.82
C ALA A 93 22.65 -20.89 8.42
N LEU A 94 23.28 -22.04 8.21
CA LEU A 94 22.60 -23.29 7.86
C LEU A 94 21.82 -23.92 9.03
N ALA A 95 22.22 -23.66 10.27
CA ALA A 95 21.55 -24.20 11.47
C ALA A 95 20.22 -23.50 11.80
N PHE A 96 19.95 -22.30 11.24
CA PHE A 96 18.73 -21.53 11.51
C PHE A 96 17.90 -21.33 10.23
N PRO A 97 16.91 -22.20 9.97
CA PRO A 97 16.07 -22.14 8.78
C PRO A 97 15.34 -20.79 8.58
N ALA A 98 14.99 -20.12 9.68
CA ALA A 98 14.32 -18.81 9.67
C ALA A 98 15.10 -17.73 8.89
N LEU A 99 16.43 -17.83 8.81
CA LEU A 99 17.26 -16.88 8.06
C LEU A 99 17.02 -16.93 6.55
N TRP A 100 16.45 -18.03 6.07
CA TRP A 100 16.21 -18.31 4.66
C TRP A 100 14.74 -18.15 4.26
N ALA A 101 13.88 -17.84 5.22
CA ALA A 101 12.43 -17.84 5.05
C ALA A 101 11.88 -16.58 4.37
N ASP A 102 12.52 -15.42 4.53
CA ASP A 102 12.17 -14.19 3.80
C ASP A 102 13.00 -14.12 2.51
N ILE A 103 12.39 -14.53 1.40
CA ILE A 103 13.00 -14.63 0.07
C ILE A 103 12.48 -13.48 -0.78
N ARG A 104 13.35 -12.49 -1.05
CA ARG A 104 13.03 -11.35 -1.91
C ARG A 104 13.93 -11.34 -3.12
N LEU A 105 13.33 -11.56 -4.28
CA LEU A 105 13.98 -11.62 -5.57
C LEU A 105 13.31 -10.64 -6.54
N SER A 106 14.03 -10.32 -7.61
CA SER A 106 13.55 -9.43 -8.66
C SER A 106 13.95 -9.93 -10.04
N ALA A 107 13.39 -9.37 -11.10
CA ALA A 107 13.83 -9.63 -12.46
C ALA A 107 15.30 -9.22 -12.71
N ALA A 108 15.91 -8.40 -11.84
CA ALA A 108 17.33 -8.07 -11.89
C ALA A 108 18.23 -9.23 -11.37
N ASP A 109 17.66 -10.22 -10.67
CA ASP A 109 18.35 -11.42 -10.20
C ASP A 109 18.49 -12.44 -11.35
N LYS A 110 19.57 -12.33 -12.13
CA LYS A 110 19.87 -13.25 -13.24
C LYS A 110 19.90 -14.74 -12.85
N HIS A 111 20.09 -15.03 -11.56
CA HIS A 111 20.16 -16.37 -11.00
C HIS A 111 19.05 -16.65 -9.97
N ALA A 112 17.88 -15.99 -10.12
CA ALA A 112 16.76 -16.12 -9.19
C ALA A 112 16.37 -17.60 -8.97
N VAL A 113 16.26 -18.36 -10.05
CA VAL A 113 15.87 -19.79 -10.00
C VAL A 113 16.90 -20.62 -9.23
N GLU A 114 18.19 -20.45 -9.52
CA GLU A 114 19.27 -21.19 -8.85
C GLU A 114 19.32 -20.83 -7.36
N LEU A 115 19.12 -19.55 -7.02
CA LEU A 115 19.05 -19.10 -5.64
C LEU A 115 17.85 -19.72 -4.90
N MET A 116 16.68 -19.80 -5.54
CA MET A 116 15.51 -20.46 -4.95
C MET A 116 15.77 -21.94 -4.68
N ARG A 117 16.29 -22.68 -5.68
CA ARG A 117 16.65 -24.10 -5.52
C ARG A 117 17.68 -24.33 -4.42
N LEU A 118 18.56 -23.35 -4.18
CA LEU A 118 19.57 -23.42 -3.13
C LEU A 118 18.99 -23.12 -1.73
N VAL A 119 17.99 -22.25 -1.63
CA VAL A 119 17.49 -21.70 -0.36
C VAL A 119 16.25 -22.38 0.17
N LEU A 120 15.27 -22.68 -0.68
CA LEU A 120 14.03 -23.29 -0.23
C LEU A 120 14.25 -24.62 0.51
N PRO A 121 15.20 -25.49 0.13
CA PRO A 121 15.53 -26.66 0.95
C PRO A 121 16.08 -26.33 2.33
N ARG A 122 16.71 -25.15 2.52
CA ARG A 122 17.29 -24.71 3.80
C ARG A 122 16.25 -24.18 4.78
N THR A 123 15.05 -23.84 4.32
CA THR A 123 13.95 -23.40 5.20
C THR A 123 13.33 -24.58 5.95
N GLY A 124 13.56 -25.82 5.51
CA GLY A 124 13.04 -27.01 6.17
C GLY A 124 11.52 -27.01 6.19
N VAL A 125 10.91 -26.96 7.39
CA VAL A 125 9.45 -26.80 7.57
C VAL A 125 9.06 -25.39 8.02
N TYR A 126 10.01 -24.46 8.04
CA TYR A 126 9.77 -23.11 8.50
C TYR A 126 8.93 -22.33 7.48
N PRO A 127 7.89 -21.58 7.91
CA PRO A 127 7.02 -20.85 7.00
C PRO A 127 7.78 -19.82 6.16
N VAL A 128 7.64 -19.88 4.84
CA VAL A 128 8.36 -19.04 3.87
C VAL A 128 7.50 -17.85 3.42
N GLU A 129 8.10 -16.66 3.39
CA GLU A 129 7.58 -15.48 2.72
C GLU A 129 8.34 -15.27 1.42
N PHE A 130 7.64 -15.36 0.29
CA PHE A 130 8.25 -15.26 -1.02
C PHE A 130 7.77 -13.99 -1.74
N THR A 131 8.72 -13.19 -2.21
CA THR A 131 8.46 -12.02 -3.04
C THR A 131 9.29 -12.06 -4.31
N TYR A 132 8.65 -11.96 -5.47
CA TYR A 132 9.29 -11.82 -6.77
C TYR A 132 8.73 -10.64 -7.55
N THR A 133 9.56 -9.60 -7.71
CA THR A 133 9.18 -8.36 -8.41
C THR A 133 9.73 -8.32 -9.82
N SER A 134 8.91 -7.97 -10.81
CA SER A 134 9.38 -7.74 -12.19
C SER A 134 9.05 -6.32 -12.62
N SER A 135 10.00 -5.65 -13.29
CA SER A 135 9.67 -4.45 -14.05
C SER A 135 8.77 -4.85 -15.22
N TYR A 136 7.69 -4.10 -15.44
CA TYR A 136 6.58 -4.37 -16.37
C TYR A 136 6.95 -4.46 -17.87
N THR A 137 8.23 -4.59 -18.23
CA THR A 137 8.72 -4.30 -19.57
C THR A 137 8.86 -5.51 -20.50
N HIS A 138 8.62 -6.75 -20.07
CA HIS A 138 8.86 -7.91 -20.95
C HIS A 138 7.76 -8.99 -20.87
N THR A 139 7.07 -9.17 -22.00
CA THR A 139 6.04 -10.19 -22.29
C THR A 139 6.60 -11.51 -22.82
N ALA A 140 7.92 -11.70 -22.83
CA ALA A 140 8.48 -12.98 -23.23
C ALA A 140 8.21 -14.03 -22.14
N ALA A 141 7.70 -15.20 -22.54
CA ALA A 141 7.58 -16.38 -21.69
C ALA A 141 8.92 -16.64 -20.99
N GLY A 142 9.00 -16.21 -19.72
CA GLY A 142 10.24 -15.94 -19.03
C GLY A 142 10.52 -16.92 -17.89
N PRO A 143 11.36 -16.54 -16.91
CA PRO A 143 11.73 -17.40 -15.78
C PRO A 143 10.56 -17.77 -14.86
N LEU A 144 9.37 -17.17 -15.03
CA LEU A 144 8.20 -17.39 -14.17
C LEU A 144 7.73 -18.83 -14.17
N ASP A 145 7.73 -19.52 -15.31
CA ASP A 145 7.36 -20.94 -15.39
C ASP A 145 8.34 -21.80 -14.59
N THR A 146 9.63 -21.48 -14.68
CA THR A 146 10.66 -22.18 -13.92
C THR A 146 10.56 -21.88 -12.42
N ILE A 147 10.28 -20.64 -12.04
CA ILE A 147 10.03 -20.23 -10.65
C ILE A 147 8.81 -20.97 -10.10
N SER A 148 7.71 -21.00 -10.85
CA SER A 148 6.49 -21.73 -10.51
C SER A 148 6.80 -23.21 -10.25
N ASN A 149 7.57 -23.86 -11.12
CA ASN A 149 7.96 -25.26 -10.92
C ASN A 149 8.74 -25.48 -9.61
N VAL A 150 9.63 -24.56 -9.25
CA VAL A 150 10.34 -24.64 -7.96
C VAL A 150 9.37 -24.41 -6.80
N LEU A 151 8.45 -23.46 -6.90
CA LEU A 151 7.44 -23.23 -5.87
C LEU A 151 6.53 -24.44 -5.67
N CYS A 152 6.14 -25.15 -6.73
CA CYS A 152 5.32 -26.38 -6.67
C CYS A 152 5.86 -27.42 -5.67
N GLU A 153 7.18 -27.56 -5.58
CA GLU A 153 7.87 -28.52 -4.70
C GLU A 153 7.81 -28.07 -3.23
N HIS A 154 7.62 -26.78 -2.99
CA HIS A 154 7.75 -26.15 -1.68
C HIS A 154 6.43 -25.56 -1.13
N MET A 155 5.32 -25.59 -1.88
CA MET A 155 4.03 -25.02 -1.47
C MET A 155 3.54 -25.45 -0.08
N HIS A 156 3.95 -26.63 0.40
CA HIS A 156 3.53 -27.17 1.69
C HIS A 156 3.94 -26.30 2.90
N HIS A 157 4.98 -25.48 2.77
CA HIS A 157 5.46 -24.58 3.83
C HIS A 157 5.50 -23.10 3.44
N ILE A 158 4.98 -22.73 2.26
CA ILE A 158 4.89 -21.32 1.88
C ILE A 158 3.75 -20.67 2.67
N ARG A 159 4.04 -19.55 3.33
CA ARG A 159 3.08 -18.75 4.10
C ARG A 159 2.54 -17.58 3.29
N SER A 160 3.39 -16.87 2.56
CA SER A 160 2.95 -15.76 1.70
C SER A 160 3.68 -15.75 0.37
N ILE A 161 2.93 -15.40 -0.69
CA ILE A 161 3.45 -15.24 -2.05
C ILE A 161 3.05 -13.85 -2.53
N ASP A 162 4.04 -13.03 -2.90
CA ASP A 162 3.85 -11.79 -3.63
C ASP A 162 4.66 -11.86 -4.92
N TRP A 163 3.98 -12.01 -6.06
CA TRP A 163 4.67 -12.21 -7.32
C TRP A 163 3.97 -11.50 -8.48
N CYS A 164 4.74 -11.17 -9.52
CA CYS A 164 4.22 -10.59 -10.76
C CYS A 164 3.60 -11.62 -11.72
N GLY A 165 3.56 -12.90 -11.33
CA GLY A 165 2.95 -13.98 -12.10
C GLY A 165 1.42 -14.00 -12.01
N SER A 166 0.80 -14.82 -12.85
CA SER A 166 -0.64 -15.07 -12.85
C SER A 166 -1.02 -16.13 -11.81
N ILE A 167 -2.27 -16.18 -11.35
CA ILE A 167 -2.71 -17.21 -10.38
C ILE A 167 -3.03 -18.57 -11.02
N ASP A 168 -3.09 -18.64 -12.35
CA ASP A 168 -3.33 -19.89 -13.11
C ASP A 168 -2.10 -20.79 -13.23
N TYR A 169 -0.97 -20.40 -12.65
CA TYR A 169 0.24 -21.20 -12.62
C TYR A 169 0.07 -22.48 -11.78
N ALA A 170 0.69 -23.56 -12.24
CA ALA A 170 0.53 -24.90 -11.67
C ALA A 170 0.87 -25.02 -10.17
N CYS A 171 1.71 -24.12 -9.62
CA CYS A 171 2.02 -24.13 -8.19
C CYS A 171 0.79 -23.86 -7.31
N PHE A 172 -0.17 -23.07 -7.79
CA PHE A 172 -1.38 -22.75 -7.03
C PHE A 172 -2.42 -23.87 -7.03
N SER A 173 -2.29 -24.90 -7.86
CA SER A 173 -3.08 -26.13 -7.77
C SER A 173 -2.53 -27.14 -6.75
N ARG A 174 -1.38 -26.86 -6.13
CA ARG A 174 -0.77 -27.74 -5.13
C ARG A 174 -1.32 -27.46 -3.72
N PRO A 175 -1.48 -28.48 -2.87
CA PRO A 175 -1.83 -28.27 -1.47
C PRO A 175 -0.86 -27.31 -0.76
N ALA A 176 -1.40 -26.25 -0.16
CA ALA A 176 -0.63 -25.23 0.54
C ALA A 176 -1.23 -24.95 1.93
N PRO A 177 -1.07 -25.87 2.89
CA PRO A 177 -1.74 -25.81 4.19
C PRO A 177 -1.29 -24.63 5.06
N MET A 178 -0.10 -24.06 4.81
CA MET A 178 0.42 -22.91 5.55
C MET A 178 0.17 -21.57 4.87
N LEU A 179 -0.37 -21.58 3.64
CA LEU A 179 -0.53 -20.37 2.84
C LEU A 179 -1.62 -19.48 3.41
N GLU A 180 -1.24 -18.24 3.71
CA GLU A 180 -2.02 -17.23 4.41
C GLU A 180 -2.36 -16.05 3.49
N ALA A 181 -1.43 -15.67 2.61
CA ALA A 181 -1.59 -14.54 1.72
C ALA A 181 -1.07 -14.83 0.30
N ILE A 182 -1.86 -14.45 -0.71
CA ILE A 182 -1.46 -14.47 -2.12
C ILE A 182 -1.63 -13.07 -2.71
N ARG A 183 -0.59 -12.55 -3.36
CA ARG A 183 -0.62 -11.32 -4.14
C ARG A 183 -0.05 -11.58 -5.52
N CYS A 184 -0.89 -11.43 -6.55
CA CYS A 184 -0.53 -11.61 -7.95
C CYS A 184 -0.78 -10.30 -8.70
N SER A 185 0.27 -9.68 -9.24
CA SER A 185 0.18 -8.42 -9.97
C SER A 185 0.24 -8.58 -11.51
N SER A 186 -0.16 -9.75 -12.01
CA SER A 186 -0.23 -10.06 -13.44
C SER A 186 -1.04 -9.01 -14.22
N THR A 187 -0.57 -8.67 -15.42
CA THR A 187 -1.33 -7.87 -16.40
C THR A 187 -2.23 -8.72 -17.29
N VAL A 188 -2.00 -10.03 -17.29
CA VAL A 188 -2.81 -11.03 -18.00
C VAL A 188 -3.97 -11.43 -17.11
N ILE A 189 -5.15 -11.58 -17.71
CA ILE A 189 -6.34 -12.03 -17.01
C ILE A 189 -6.12 -13.46 -16.52
N ALA A 190 -6.19 -13.63 -15.21
CA ALA A 190 -5.96 -14.91 -14.56
C ALA A 190 -7.29 -15.52 -14.15
N ARG A 191 -7.54 -16.75 -14.61
CA ARG A 191 -8.65 -17.56 -14.09
C ARG A 191 -8.16 -18.27 -12.85
N LEU A 192 -8.93 -18.18 -11.78
CA LEU A 192 -8.62 -18.96 -10.59
C LEU A 192 -8.81 -20.44 -10.93
N PRO A 193 -7.82 -21.31 -10.64
CA PRO A 193 -7.97 -22.73 -10.89
C PRO A 193 -9.07 -23.31 -10.00
N ASP A 194 -9.88 -24.24 -10.54
CA ASP A 194 -10.95 -24.89 -9.78
C ASP A 194 -10.40 -25.69 -8.58
N ASP A 195 -9.17 -26.18 -8.71
CA ASP A 195 -8.43 -26.91 -7.68
C ASP A 195 -7.43 -26.02 -6.92
N LEU A 196 -7.72 -24.72 -6.79
CA LEU A 196 -6.90 -23.79 -6.01
C LEU A 196 -6.51 -24.40 -4.65
N LEU A 197 -5.22 -24.36 -4.34
CA LEU A 197 -4.54 -24.98 -3.20
C LEU A 197 -4.86 -26.48 -3.03
N GLY A 198 -4.99 -27.21 -4.13
CA GLY A 198 -5.40 -28.62 -4.15
C GLY A 198 -6.83 -28.83 -3.68
N GLY A 199 -7.69 -27.81 -3.78
CA GLY A 199 -9.07 -27.82 -3.29
C GLY A 199 -9.22 -27.81 -1.76
N SER A 200 -8.15 -27.55 -1.01
CA SER A 200 -8.19 -27.47 0.46
C SER A 200 -8.44 -26.05 0.93
N ALA A 201 -9.31 -25.87 1.93
CA ALA A 201 -9.58 -24.54 2.50
C ALA A 201 -8.32 -23.84 3.03
N GLY A 202 -7.35 -24.62 3.54
CA GLY A 202 -6.06 -24.07 4.00
C GLY A 202 -6.19 -22.99 5.08
N ARG A 203 -5.26 -22.03 5.07
CA ARG A 203 -5.20 -20.88 5.99
C ARG A 203 -5.29 -19.53 5.24
N LEU A 204 -5.73 -19.58 3.98
CA LEU A 204 -5.73 -18.43 3.09
C LEU A 204 -6.75 -17.40 3.58
N HIS A 205 -6.27 -16.21 3.96
CA HIS A 205 -7.14 -15.15 4.46
C HIS A 205 -6.98 -13.83 3.69
N ALA A 206 -5.85 -13.63 3.00
CA ALA A 206 -5.63 -12.45 2.17
C ALA A 206 -5.37 -12.84 0.70
N LEU A 207 -6.15 -12.26 -0.21
CA LEU A 207 -6.03 -12.50 -1.64
C LEU A 207 -6.00 -11.15 -2.38
N SER A 208 -4.92 -10.89 -3.12
CA SER A 208 -4.77 -9.71 -3.97
C SER A 208 -4.51 -10.14 -5.42
N LEU A 209 -5.40 -9.83 -6.35
CA LEU A 209 -5.30 -10.29 -7.74
C LEU A 209 -5.44 -9.15 -8.76
N GLY A 210 -4.48 -9.06 -9.68
CA GLY A 210 -4.60 -8.29 -10.91
C GLY A 210 -5.44 -9.03 -11.94
N TYR A 211 -6.51 -8.40 -12.44
CA TYR A 211 -7.35 -8.88 -13.54
C TYR A 211 -7.88 -10.30 -13.34
N PHE A 212 -8.68 -10.50 -12.29
CA PHE A 212 -9.15 -11.82 -11.90
C PHE A 212 -10.56 -12.15 -12.41
N ALA A 213 -10.82 -13.44 -12.60
CA ALA A 213 -12.15 -14.03 -12.74
C ALA A 213 -12.36 -15.07 -11.64
N LEU A 214 -13.52 -15.00 -10.96
CA LEU A 214 -13.89 -15.98 -9.93
C LEU A 214 -14.34 -17.30 -10.57
N PRO A 215 -14.10 -18.44 -9.92
CA PRO A 215 -14.61 -19.71 -10.38
C PRO A 215 -16.14 -19.73 -10.25
N SER A 216 -16.82 -20.41 -11.17
CA SER A 216 -18.28 -20.60 -11.10
C SER A 216 -18.69 -21.63 -10.05
N ALA A 217 -17.78 -22.53 -9.67
CA ALA A 217 -17.99 -23.56 -8.66
C ALA A 217 -17.50 -23.11 -7.28
N ALA A 218 -17.94 -23.83 -6.24
CA ALA A 218 -17.45 -23.62 -4.88
C ALA A 218 -15.94 -23.87 -4.80
N CYS A 219 -15.19 -22.88 -4.31
CA CYS A 219 -13.75 -22.95 -4.13
C CYS A 219 -13.44 -22.93 -2.62
N PRO A 220 -13.11 -24.09 -2.00
CA PRO A 220 -12.89 -24.16 -0.55
C PRO A 220 -11.86 -23.17 0.01
N PRO A 221 -10.70 -22.89 -0.63
CA PRO A 221 -9.75 -21.89 -0.15
C PRO A 221 -10.32 -20.47 -0.02
N LEU A 222 -11.29 -20.11 -0.87
CA LEU A 222 -11.88 -18.78 -0.83
C LEU A 222 -12.84 -18.58 0.36
N ARG A 223 -13.31 -19.67 0.97
CA ARG A 223 -14.23 -19.59 2.13
C ARG A 223 -13.57 -19.03 3.38
N THR A 224 -12.24 -19.05 3.45
CA THR A 224 -11.46 -18.52 4.58
C THR A 224 -10.96 -17.09 4.33
N VAL A 225 -11.13 -16.56 3.11
CA VAL A 225 -10.68 -15.21 2.73
C VAL A 225 -11.46 -14.15 3.50
N THR A 226 -10.70 -13.31 4.21
CA THR A 226 -11.19 -12.14 4.94
C THR A 226 -10.83 -10.83 4.23
N HIS A 227 -9.75 -10.81 3.46
CA HIS A 227 -9.29 -9.63 2.73
C HIS A 227 -9.17 -9.94 1.24
N LEU A 228 -9.97 -9.29 0.40
CA LEU A 228 -9.92 -9.41 -1.04
C LEU A 228 -9.61 -8.05 -1.66
N ASP A 229 -8.47 -7.93 -2.33
CA ASP A 229 -8.14 -6.79 -3.20
C ASP A 229 -8.07 -7.29 -4.63
N CYS A 230 -8.82 -6.70 -5.54
CA CYS A 230 -8.83 -7.17 -6.89
C CYS A 230 -8.97 -6.05 -7.91
N THR A 231 -8.21 -6.17 -9.00
CA THR A 231 -8.33 -5.29 -10.15
C THR A 231 -9.19 -5.97 -11.20
N LEU A 232 -10.22 -5.28 -11.67
CA LEU A 232 -11.14 -5.83 -12.67
C LEU A 232 -10.60 -5.64 -14.11
N PRO A 233 -10.89 -6.58 -15.02
CA PRO A 233 -10.52 -6.50 -16.42
C PRO A 233 -11.14 -5.29 -17.12
N GLY A 234 -10.50 -4.85 -18.22
CA GLY A 234 -11.03 -3.78 -19.06
C GLY A 234 -12.26 -4.21 -19.87
N PRO A 235 -13.02 -3.25 -20.44
CA PRO A 235 -14.29 -3.48 -21.12
C PRO A 235 -14.13 -4.31 -22.41
N TRP A 236 -12.93 -4.36 -22.97
CA TRP A 236 -12.61 -5.17 -24.14
C TRP A 236 -12.71 -6.68 -23.85
N ASN A 237 -12.86 -7.08 -22.59
CA ASN A 237 -13.02 -8.47 -22.18
C ASN A 237 -14.31 -8.69 -21.40
N VAL A 238 -15.45 -8.34 -22.00
CA VAL A 238 -16.79 -8.44 -21.37
C VAL A 238 -17.12 -9.85 -20.88
N SER A 239 -16.54 -10.89 -21.48
CA SER A 239 -16.71 -12.28 -21.03
C SER A 239 -16.11 -12.58 -19.65
N SER A 240 -15.28 -11.68 -19.10
CA SER A 240 -14.47 -11.94 -17.90
C SER A 240 -15.01 -11.35 -16.59
N SER A 241 -16.12 -10.61 -16.60
CA SER A 241 -16.82 -10.21 -15.37
C SER A 241 -17.67 -11.34 -14.75
N GLN A 242 -17.60 -12.54 -15.32
CA GLN A 242 -18.28 -13.72 -14.81
C GLN A 242 -17.80 -14.04 -13.38
N GLY A 243 -18.75 -14.22 -12.46
CA GLY A 243 -18.52 -14.73 -11.11
C GLY A 243 -18.48 -13.68 -10.00
N LEU A 244 -18.42 -12.38 -10.31
CA LEU A 244 -18.54 -11.34 -9.27
C LEU A 244 -19.88 -11.41 -8.55
N ASP A 245 -20.95 -11.76 -9.26
CA ASP A 245 -22.30 -11.97 -8.75
C ASP A 245 -22.35 -13.00 -7.60
N HIS A 246 -21.44 -13.97 -7.58
CA HIS A 246 -21.34 -14.99 -6.53
C HIS A 246 -20.27 -14.71 -5.48
N LEU A 247 -19.60 -13.55 -5.52
CA LEU A 247 -18.46 -13.23 -4.64
C LEU A 247 -18.77 -13.48 -3.17
N PHE A 248 -19.90 -12.99 -2.66
CA PHE A 248 -20.26 -13.15 -1.24
C PHE A 248 -20.63 -14.58 -0.86
N THR A 249 -21.10 -15.38 -1.83
CA THR A 249 -21.33 -16.82 -1.62
C THR A 249 -20.02 -17.59 -1.52
N ILE A 250 -19.02 -17.18 -2.30
CA ILE A 250 -17.70 -17.83 -2.35
C ILE A 250 -16.82 -17.40 -1.17
N CYS A 251 -16.90 -16.13 -0.78
CA CYS A 251 -16.13 -15.51 0.31
C CYS A 251 -17.06 -15.05 1.46
N PRO A 252 -17.73 -15.96 2.19
CA PRO A 252 -18.71 -15.60 3.22
C PRO A 252 -18.11 -14.98 4.49
N LYS A 253 -16.79 -14.99 4.66
CA LYS A 253 -16.07 -14.41 5.83
C LYS A 253 -15.39 -13.08 5.51
N LEU A 254 -15.76 -12.45 4.39
CA LEU A 254 -15.09 -11.24 3.92
C LEU A 254 -15.25 -10.10 4.94
N GLN A 255 -14.12 -9.49 5.29
CA GLN A 255 -14.00 -8.32 6.19
C GLN A 255 -13.60 -7.06 5.43
N SER A 256 -12.72 -7.21 4.43
CA SER A 256 -12.26 -6.12 3.58
C SER A 256 -12.38 -6.49 2.12
N LEU A 257 -13.06 -5.64 1.35
CA LEU A 257 -13.23 -5.77 -0.10
C LEU A 257 -12.71 -4.51 -0.80
N THR A 258 -11.70 -4.67 -1.66
CA THR A 258 -11.22 -3.64 -2.57
C THR A 258 -11.46 -4.05 -4.02
N LEU A 259 -12.28 -3.29 -4.74
CA LEU A 259 -12.57 -3.46 -6.16
C LEU A 259 -11.92 -2.32 -6.94
N ARG A 260 -10.88 -2.60 -7.72
CA ARG A 260 -10.16 -1.59 -8.52
C ARG A 260 -10.54 -1.63 -9.99
N LYS A 261 -10.49 -0.47 -10.65
CA LYS A 261 -10.87 -0.29 -12.05
C LYS A 261 -12.28 -0.81 -12.34
N PHE A 262 -13.21 -0.59 -11.41
CA PHE A 262 -14.62 -0.90 -11.60
C PHE A 262 -15.19 -0.06 -12.76
N ARG A 263 -16.02 -0.69 -13.62
CA ARG A 263 -16.54 -0.08 -14.85
C ARG A 263 -17.99 -0.44 -15.11
N GLN A 264 -18.64 0.29 -16.03
CA GLN A 264 -19.98 0.04 -16.51
C GLN A 264 -20.00 -1.30 -17.25
N GLY A 265 -20.93 -2.18 -16.86
CA GLY A 265 -21.02 -3.55 -17.36
C GLY A 265 -20.39 -4.59 -16.45
N HIS A 266 -19.61 -4.20 -15.43
CA HIS A 266 -19.32 -5.11 -14.33
C HIS A 266 -20.59 -5.28 -13.49
N VAL A 267 -20.93 -6.54 -13.22
CA VAL A 267 -22.04 -6.91 -12.34
C VAL A 267 -21.52 -6.81 -10.92
N PHE A 268 -22.26 -6.12 -10.06
CA PHE A 268 -21.94 -6.11 -8.64
C PHE A 268 -22.23 -7.48 -8.02
N PRO A 269 -21.45 -7.90 -7.01
CA PRO A 269 -21.83 -9.01 -6.15
C PRO A 269 -23.30 -8.99 -5.76
N THR A 270 -23.98 -10.11 -6.03
CA THR A 270 -25.39 -10.30 -5.70
C THR A 270 -25.52 -11.14 -4.42
N GLY A 271 -26.67 -11.03 -3.76
CA GLY A 271 -26.94 -11.74 -2.52
C GLY A 271 -26.60 -10.93 -1.27
N PRO A 272 -26.79 -11.52 -0.08
CA PRO A 272 -26.58 -10.82 1.18
C PRO A 272 -25.10 -10.49 1.36
N VAL A 273 -24.80 -9.23 1.68
CA VAL A 273 -23.46 -8.81 2.09
C VAL A 273 -23.06 -9.59 3.35
N PRO A 274 -21.83 -10.13 3.42
CA PRO A 274 -21.36 -10.83 4.61
C PRO A 274 -21.44 -9.91 5.83
N PRO A 275 -22.00 -10.37 6.97
CA PRO A 275 -22.13 -9.54 8.16
C PRO A 275 -20.77 -9.16 8.77
N SER A 276 -19.70 -9.84 8.35
CA SER A 276 -18.32 -9.52 8.72
C SER A 276 -17.70 -8.39 7.90
N LEU A 277 -18.35 -7.90 6.83
CA LEU A 277 -17.76 -6.90 5.94
C LEU A 277 -17.71 -5.54 6.61
N GLU A 278 -16.52 -5.11 6.99
CA GLU A 278 -16.27 -3.85 7.69
C GLU A 278 -15.69 -2.77 6.76
N ASP A 279 -14.89 -3.17 5.77
CA ASP A 279 -14.18 -2.26 4.86
C ASP A 279 -14.56 -2.52 3.39
N LEU A 280 -15.02 -1.48 2.71
CA LEU A 280 -15.31 -1.50 1.28
C LEU A 280 -14.59 -0.35 0.56
N VAL A 281 -13.73 -0.69 -0.39
CA VAL A 281 -13.05 0.26 -1.27
C VAL A 281 -13.42 -0.03 -2.71
N ILE A 282 -13.93 0.96 -3.44
CA ILE A 282 -14.23 0.83 -4.86
C ILE A 282 -13.49 1.93 -5.62
N GLU A 283 -12.54 1.56 -6.46
CA GLU A 283 -11.87 2.45 -7.40
C GLU A 283 -12.50 2.30 -8.78
N THR A 284 -13.15 3.34 -9.28
CA THR A 284 -13.91 3.34 -10.54
C THR A 284 -13.37 4.39 -11.51
N THR A 285 -13.54 4.14 -12.81
CA THR A 285 -13.37 5.17 -13.86
C THR A 285 -14.71 5.72 -14.35
N GLU A 286 -15.83 5.23 -13.82
CA GLU A 286 -17.16 5.43 -14.40
C GLU A 286 -18.11 6.22 -13.50
N ARG A 287 -19.20 6.71 -14.11
CA ARG A 287 -20.08 7.75 -13.57
C ARG A 287 -21.22 7.26 -12.65
N ASN A 288 -21.60 5.98 -12.68
CA ASN A 288 -22.84 5.49 -12.03
C ASN A 288 -22.61 4.29 -11.09
N LEU A 289 -22.02 4.51 -9.90
CA LEU A 289 -21.88 3.45 -8.86
C LEU A 289 -23.11 3.28 -7.95
N VAL A 290 -24.09 4.16 -8.12
CA VAL A 290 -25.12 4.45 -7.11
C VAL A 290 -26.10 3.30 -6.91
N ILE A 291 -26.59 2.75 -8.02
CA ILE A 291 -27.66 1.74 -8.00
C ILE A 291 -27.25 0.51 -7.19
N ALA A 292 -25.97 0.14 -7.20
CA ALA A 292 -25.52 -1.08 -6.56
C ALA A 292 -25.19 -0.94 -5.07
N LEU A 293 -24.76 0.25 -4.62
CA LEU A 293 -24.51 0.47 -3.19
C LEU A 293 -25.82 0.46 -2.40
N ASP A 294 -26.92 0.89 -3.01
CA ASP A 294 -28.26 0.81 -2.40
C ASP A 294 -28.68 -0.65 -2.14
N GLU A 295 -28.28 -1.60 -2.99
CA GLU A 295 -28.61 -3.03 -2.82
C GLU A 295 -27.83 -3.68 -1.66
N TRP A 296 -26.67 -3.14 -1.29
CA TRP A 296 -25.75 -3.75 -0.31
C TRP A 296 -26.06 -3.43 1.15
N SER A 297 -27.10 -2.65 1.44
CA SER A 297 -27.42 -2.23 2.82
C SER A 297 -26.18 -1.67 3.52
N CYS A 298 -25.55 -0.67 2.88
CA CYS A 298 -24.28 -0.06 3.29
C CYS A 298 -24.25 0.47 4.73
N ASP A 299 -25.41 0.58 5.39
CA ASP A 299 -25.55 0.93 6.81
C ASP A 299 -24.73 0.02 7.75
N THR A 300 -24.49 -1.23 7.35
CA THR A 300 -23.74 -2.20 8.16
C THR A 300 -22.22 -2.10 8.00
N ILE A 301 -21.74 -1.52 6.90
CA ILE A 301 -20.31 -1.46 6.58
C ILE A 301 -19.69 -0.26 7.29
N ARG A 302 -18.67 -0.51 8.11
CA ARG A 302 -18.04 0.52 8.94
C ARG A 302 -17.30 1.57 8.11
N HIS A 303 -16.55 1.13 7.10
CA HIS A 303 -15.70 1.97 6.29
C HIS A 303 -16.03 1.79 4.81
N ILE A 304 -16.48 2.85 4.14
CA ILE A 304 -16.73 2.85 2.69
C ILE A 304 -15.87 3.94 2.05
N SER A 305 -15.08 3.58 1.05
CA SER A 305 -14.20 4.49 0.30
C SER A 305 -14.45 4.34 -1.20
N LEU A 306 -15.03 5.35 -1.84
CA LEU A 306 -15.11 5.42 -3.30
C LEU A 306 -13.96 6.27 -3.86
N ARG A 307 -13.33 5.81 -4.94
CA ARG A 307 -12.24 6.54 -5.62
C ARG A 307 -12.54 6.63 -7.11
N GLY A 308 -12.85 7.82 -7.60
CA GLY A 308 -13.13 8.09 -9.02
C GLY A 308 -11.90 8.59 -9.75
N LEU A 309 -11.53 7.97 -10.87
CA LEU A 309 -10.32 8.31 -11.63
C LEU A 309 -10.49 9.39 -12.70
N SER A 310 -11.72 9.80 -13.07
CA SER A 310 -11.95 10.99 -13.93
C SER A 310 -13.45 11.31 -14.12
N GLY A 311 -13.76 12.61 -14.26
CA GLY A 311 -15.08 13.12 -14.68
C GLY A 311 -15.91 13.76 -13.57
N LEU A 312 -16.13 15.08 -13.68
CA LEU A 312 -16.75 15.93 -12.66
C LEU A 312 -18.28 16.02 -12.71
N THR A 313 -19.03 15.09 -13.33
CA THR A 313 -20.43 15.42 -13.65
C THR A 313 -21.53 14.53 -13.10
N GLN A 314 -21.26 13.36 -12.50
CA GLN A 314 -22.35 12.42 -12.19
C GLN A 314 -22.17 11.53 -10.95
N PHE A 315 -21.18 11.78 -10.10
CA PHE A 315 -21.12 11.06 -8.82
C PHE A 315 -22.22 11.54 -7.87
N ASN A 316 -23.27 10.72 -7.71
CA ASN A 316 -24.27 10.97 -6.67
C ASN A 316 -23.74 10.50 -5.33
N PHE A 317 -23.04 11.40 -4.63
CA PHE A 317 -22.51 11.18 -3.29
C PHE A 317 -23.61 10.92 -2.26
N ALA A 318 -24.84 11.38 -2.50
CA ALA A 318 -25.93 11.25 -1.54
C ALA A 318 -26.09 9.81 -1.07
N THR A 319 -26.03 8.83 -1.98
CA THR A 319 -26.19 7.41 -1.61
C THR A 319 -25.18 6.91 -0.58
N ILE A 320 -23.91 7.31 -0.68
CA ILE A 320 -22.87 6.88 0.28
C ILE A 320 -23.15 7.50 1.66
N PHE A 321 -23.59 8.76 1.65
CA PHE A 321 -23.77 9.57 2.85
C PHE A 321 -25.20 9.49 3.44
N ARG A 322 -26.16 8.86 2.76
CA ARG A 322 -27.49 8.53 3.30
C ARG A 322 -27.40 7.54 4.45
N SER A 323 -26.41 6.65 4.38
CA SER A 323 -26.19 5.58 5.36
C SER A 323 -25.41 6.08 6.56
N GLY A 324 -26.08 6.12 7.72
CA GLY A 324 -25.49 6.49 9.00
C GLY A 324 -25.72 7.97 9.36
N HIS A 325 -26.03 8.21 10.63
CA HIS A 325 -26.11 9.54 11.22
C HIS A 325 -24.74 10.23 11.20
N LEU A 326 -24.36 10.75 10.04
CA LEU A 326 -23.09 11.46 9.86
C LEU A 326 -23.16 12.78 10.63
N THR A 327 -22.13 13.02 11.43
CA THR A 327 -22.03 14.20 12.29
C THR A 327 -20.92 15.12 11.83
N VAL A 328 -19.91 14.59 11.15
CA VAL A 328 -18.80 15.39 10.61
C VAL A 328 -18.66 15.14 9.12
N LEU A 329 -18.54 16.20 8.33
CA LEU A 329 -18.16 16.15 6.91
C LEU A 329 -16.97 17.07 6.70
N ASP A 330 -15.85 16.49 6.27
CA ASP A 330 -14.68 17.22 5.83
C ASP A 330 -14.51 17.09 4.31
N VAL A 331 -14.39 18.22 3.63
CA VAL A 331 -14.02 18.29 2.22
C VAL A 331 -12.66 18.94 2.14
N SER A 332 -11.70 18.18 1.65
CA SER A 332 -10.34 18.65 1.39
C SER A 332 -10.04 18.57 -0.10
N THR A 333 -9.20 19.47 -0.56
CA THR A 333 -8.80 19.54 -1.96
C THR A 333 -7.28 19.51 -2.02
N THR A 334 -6.73 18.55 -2.76
CA THR A 334 -5.31 18.45 -3.08
C THR A 334 -5.09 18.80 -4.55
N ILE A 335 -3.83 19.01 -4.96
CA ILE A 335 -3.44 19.39 -6.34
C ILE A 335 -4.14 18.52 -7.41
N ASN A 336 -4.39 17.24 -7.11
CA ASN A 336 -4.92 16.26 -8.06
C ASN A 336 -6.23 15.61 -7.59
N SER A 337 -6.82 16.03 -6.48
CA SER A 337 -8.05 15.37 -6.01
C SER A 337 -8.92 16.22 -5.09
N VAL A 338 -10.21 15.90 -5.07
CA VAL A 338 -11.13 16.33 -4.02
C VAL A 338 -11.46 15.11 -3.17
N LEU A 339 -11.29 15.22 -1.86
CA LEU A 339 -11.61 14.18 -0.89
C LEU A 339 -12.74 14.66 0.01
N PHE A 340 -13.87 13.97 -0.08
CA PHE A 340 -14.96 14.04 0.89
C PHE A 340 -14.71 12.96 1.93
N HIS A 341 -14.74 13.31 3.21
CA HIS A 341 -14.56 12.41 4.32
C HIS A 341 -15.58 12.72 5.41
N ALA A 342 -16.56 11.84 5.58
CA ALA A 342 -17.57 11.95 6.61
C ALA A 342 -17.39 10.89 7.70
N ARG A 343 -17.81 11.24 8.91
CA ARG A 343 -17.76 10.38 10.10
C ARG A 343 -19.08 10.46 10.87
N SER A 344 -19.50 9.35 11.44
CA SER A 344 -20.61 9.29 12.41
C SER A 344 -20.09 9.27 13.86
N GLU A 345 -20.97 9.54 14.81
CA GLU A 345 -20.69 9.35 16.24
C GLU A 345 -20.40 7.89 16.60
N SER A 346 -21.03 6.94 15.90
CA SER A 346 -20.82 5.51 16.07
C SER A 346 -19.50 5.00 15.46
N GLY A 347 -18.66 5.89 14.90
CA GLY A 347 -17.34 5.54 14.35
C GLY A 347 -17.37 4.95 12.95
N TYR A 348 -18.46 5.12 12.21
CA TYR A 348 -18.54 4.80 10.79
C TYR A 348 -17.86 5.90 9.99
N THR A 349 -17.17 5.53 8.93
CA THR A 349 -16.53 6.49 8.02
C THR A 349 -16.97 6.27 6.59
N ARG A 350 -17.19 7.37 5.89
CA ARG A 350 -17.51 7.39 4.47
C ARG A 350 -16.50 8.31 3.79
N SER A 351 -15.77 7.82 2.81
CA SER A 351 -14.87 8.65 2.02
C SER A 351 -15.16 8.52 0.54
N ALA A 352 -14.99 9.63 -0.15
CA ALA A 352 -15.12 9.67 -1.58
C ALA A 352 -14.04 10.59 -2.14
N ALA A 353 -13.11 10.03 -2.91
CA ALA A 353 -12.01 10.75 -3.54
C ALA A 353 -12.27 10.84 -5.05
N ILE A 354 -12.14 12.04 -5.60
CA ILE A 354 -12.28 12.28 -7.03
C ILE A 354 -10.92 12.79 -7.50
N THR A 355 -10.27 12.05 -8.39
CA THR A 355 -9.08 12.56 -9.07
C THR A 355 -9.50 13.61 -10.09
N VAL A 356 -8.96 14.82 -9.92
CA VAL A 356 -9.16 15.94 -10.83
C VAL A 356 -7.93 16.02 -11.73
N GLY A 357 -8.13 16.20 -13.03
CA GLY A 357 -7.02 16.46 -13.96
C GLY A 357 -6.28 17.76 -13.59
N SER A 358 -5.11 17.99 -14.21
CA SER A 358 -4.18 19.09 -13.87
C SER A 358 -4.69 20.52 -14.06
N VAL A 359 -5.97 20.72 -14.39
CA VAL A 359 -6.55 22.05 -14.62
C VAL A 359 -7.65 22.28 -13.60
N TRP A 360 -7.34 23.12 -12.62
CA TRP A 360 -8.34 23.66 -11.70
C TRP A 360 -9.17 24.70 -12.44
N SER A 361 -10.42 24.34 -12.73
CA SER A 361 -11.40 25.28 -13.24
C SER A 361 -12.32 25.73 -12.11
N PRO A 362 -12.88 26.96 -12.16
CA PRO A 362 -13.98 27.38 -11.29
C PRO A 362 -15.14 26.37 -11.27
N GLU A 363 -15.33 25.63 -12.36
CA GLU A 363 -16.32 24.55 -12.48
C GLU A 363 -16.11 23.44 -11.45
N LEU A 364 -14.86 23.17 -11.04
CA LEU A 364 -14.59 22.20 -9.98
C LEU A 364 -15.23 22.63 -8.66
N HIS A 365 -15.07 23.88 -8.25
CA HIS A 365 -15.66 24.36 -7.00
C HIS A 365 -17.19 24.39 -7.07
N THR A 366 -17.74 24.78 -8.23
CA THR A 366 -19.18 24.68 -8.48
C THR A 366 -19.68 23.24 -8.39
N PHE A 367 -18.92 22.29 -8.93
CA PHE A 367 -19.24 20.87 -8.84
C PHE A 367 -19.17 20.36 -7.40
N VAL A 368 -18.09 20.64 -6.66
CA VAL A 368 -17.97 20.25 -5.25
C VAL A 368 -19.11 20.83 -4.43
N ALA A 369 -19.49 22.09 -4.67
CA ALA A 369 -20.66 22.70 -4.05
C ALA A 369 -21.96 21.94 -4.42
N SER A 370 -22.14 21.55 -5.68
CA SER A 370 -23.28 20.71 -6.09
C SER A 370 -23.28 19.33 -5.41
N CYS A 371 -22.10 18.75 -5.17
CA CYS A 371 -21.99 17.50 -4.42
C CYS A 371 -22.42 17.68 -2.97
N VAL A 372 -21.94 18.74 -2.30
CA VAL A 372 -22.32 19.07 -0.92
C VAL A 372 -23.82 19.37 -0.82
N GLU A 373 -24.40 20.09 -1.77
CA GLU A 373 -25.85 20.30 -1.86
C GLU A 373 -26.62 18.98 -2.03
N GLY A 374 -26.16 18.12 -2.94
CA GLY A 374 -26.79 16.82 -3.18
C GLY A 374 -26.82 15.92 -1.94
N VAL A 375 -25.81 16.04 -1.06
CA VAL A 375 -25.78 15.31 0.22
C VAL A 375 -26.47 16.05 1.36
N ALA A 376 -26.74 17.35 1.24
CA ALA A 376 -27.26 18.17 2.35
C ALA A 376 -28.57 17.62 2.93
N SER A 377 -29.47 17.10 2.08
CA SER A 377 -30.71 16.43 2.53
C SER A 377 -30.48 15.17 3.37
N CYS A 378 -29.30 14.57 3.26
CA CYS A 378 -28.90 13.37 4.00
C CYS A 378 -28.14 13.70 5.29
N LEU A 379 -27.91 14.99 5.55
CA LEU A 379 -27.02 15.51 6.58
C LEU A 379 -27.80 16.26 7.67
N GLU A 380 -29.02 15.82 7.99
CA GLU A 380 -29.84 16.40 9.07
C GLU A 380 -29.13 16.35 10.43
N SER A 381 -28.29 15.33 10.65
CA SER A 381 -27.50 15.15 11.88
C SER A 381 -26.11 15.82 11.84
N LEU A 382 -25.76 16.52 10.76
CA LEU A 382 -24.42 17.08 10.60
C LEU A 382 -24.18 18.21 11.61
N THR A 383 -23.23 17.99 12.52
CA THR A 383 -22.85 18.95 13.57
C THR A 383 -21.61 19.75 13.20
N ALA A 384 -20.72 19.21 12.35
CA ALA A 384 -19.50 19.88 11.92
C ALA A 384 -19.27 19.74 10.41
N LEU A 385 -19.00 20.86 9.74
CA LEU A 385 -18.73 20.93 8.30
C LEU A 385 -17.41 21.64 8.05
N SER A 386 -16.51 21.02 7.30
CA SER A 386 -15.21 21.58 6.93
C SER A 386 -15.08 21.62 5.41
N LEU A 387 -14.80 22.80 4.84
CA LEU A 387 -14.80 23.04 3.39
C LEU A 387 -13.69 24.01 2.97
N PRO A 388 -13.20 23.93 1.72
CA PRO A 388 -12.42 25.02 1.12
C PRO A 388 -13.27 26.28 0.96
N TYR A 389 -12.67 27.46 1.15
CA TYR A 389 -13.35 28.76 1.04
C TYR A 389 -14.09 28.95 -0.29
N THR A 390 -13.48 28.58 -1.42
CA THR A 390 -14.13 28.68 -2.74
C THR A 390 -15.35 27.76 -2.86
N THR A 391 -15.32 26.59 -2.24
CA THR A 391 -16.49 25.70 -2.18
C THR A 391 -17.59 26.30 -1.34
N TRP A 392 -17.26 26.83 -0.14
CA TRP A 392 -18.21 27.53 0.72
C TRP A 392 -18.86 28.72 0.00
N HIS A 393 -18.07 29.53 -0.71
CA HIS A 393 -18.58 30.67 -1.47
C HIS A 393 -19.65 30.26 -2.49
N ASN A 394 -19.45 29.14 -3.18
CA ASN A 394 -20.42 28.61 -4.14
C ASN A 394 -21.62 27.90 -3.49
N LEU A 395 -21.56 27.60 -2.19
CA LEU A 395 -22.64 26.99 -1.41
C LEU A 395 -23.59 28.03 -0.80
N VAL A 396 -23.06 29.16 -0.32
CA VAL A 396 -23.86 30.23 0.31
C VAL A 396 -24.89 30.83 -0.66
N SER A 397 -24.58 30.83 -1.96
CA SER A 397 -25.50 31.26 -3.01
C SER A 397 -26.63 30.25 -3.31
N ARG A 398 -26.68 29.12 -2.60
CA ARG A 398 -27.68 28.06 -2.77
C ARG A 398 -28.60 27.96 -1.56
N ILE A 399 -29.83 27.52 -1.77
CA ILE A 399 -30.82 27.32 -0.71
C ILE A 399 -30.50 26.00 -0.01
N LEU A 400 -29.75 26.07 1.09
CA LEU A 400 -29.35 24.91 1.88
C LEU A 400 -29.80 25.07 3.32
N VAL A 401 -30.26 23.99 3.94
CA VAL A 401 -30.66 23.98 5.35
C VAL A 401 -29.83 22.93 6.07
N PHE A 402 -28.98 23.36 7.02
CA PHE A 402 -28.27 22.46 7.93
C PHE A 402 -28.77 22.72 9.36
N PRO A 403 -29.84 22.02 9.79
CA PRO A 403 -30.54 22.35 11.02
C PRO A 403 -29.68 22.11 12.28
N SER A 404 -28.79 21.12 12.23
CA SER A 404 -27.97 20.70 13.38
C SER A 404 -26.52 21.18 13.31
N LEU A 405 -26.15 21.97 12.29
CA LEU A 405 -24.76 22.40 12.12
C LEU A 405 -24.35 23.36 13.22
N VAL A 406 -23.40 22.94 14.06
CA VAL A 406 -22.88 23.72 15.19
C VAL A 406 -21.55 24.38 14.84
N GLU A 407 -20.71 23.70 14.06
CA GLU A 407 -19.36 24.13 13.71
C GLU A 407 -19.14 24.17 12.20
N LEU A 408 -18.65 25.30 11.68
CA LEU A 408 -18.25 25.46 10.29
C LEU A 408 -16.77 25.81 10.20
N THR A 409 -15.95 24.93 9.62
CA THR A 409 -14.55 25.19 9.32
C THR A 409 -14.36 25.58 7.85
N ILE A 410 -13.76 26.73 7.61
CA ILE A 410 -13.45 27.26 6.28
C ILE A 410 -11.94 27.26 6.08
N ARG A 411 -11.44 26.47 5.13
CA ARG A 411 -10.02 26.36 4.81
C ARG A 411 -9.66 27.29 3.66
N ILE A 412 -8.71 28.19 3.90
CA ILE A 412 -8.14 29.07 2.89
C ILE A 412 -6.79 28.44 2.48
N ALA A 413 -6.79 27.77 1.33
CA ALA A 413 -5.60 27.10 0.81
C ALA A 413 -4.66 28.08 0.10
N ASP A 414 -3.36 27.82 0.20
CA ASP A 414 -2.27 28.67 -0.33
C ASP A 414 -2.25 28.76 -1.86
N TRP A 415 -2.89 27.81 -2.52
CA TRP A 415 -2.84 27.66 -3.97
C TRP A 415 -3.96 28.41 -4.71
N GLN A 416 -4.62 29.40 -4.11
CA GLN A 416 -5.64 30.15 -4.85
C GLN A 416 -5.02 31.00 -5.99
N PRO A 417 -5.65 31.02 -7.18
CA PRO A 417 -5.08 31.66 -8.36
C PRO A 417 -5.03 33.18 -8.20
N GLY A 418 -3.83 33.70 -7.95
CA GLY A 418 -3.42 35.08 -8.17
C GLY A 418 -3.97 36.13 -7.19
N PRO A 419 -3.15 37.13 -6.80
CA PRO A 419 -3.63 38.27 -6.01
C PRO A 419 -4.68 39.06 -6.81
N GLY A 420 -5.94 39.02 -6.38
CA GLY A 420 -7.05 39.76 -6.99
C GLY A 420 -8.38 38.99 -7.14
N VAL A 421 -8.38 37.67 -6.89
CA VAL A 421 -9.58 36.82 -7.01
C VAL A 421 -10.15 36.43 -5.64
N TRP A 422 -10.04 37.32 -4.65
CA TRP A 422 -10.99 37.21 -3.54
C TRP A 422 -12.37 37.55 -4.12
N PRO A 423 -13.38 36.67 -3.98
CA PRO A 423 -14.73 37.01 -4.34
C PRO A 423 -15.10 38.33 -3.65
N ARG A 424 -15.69 39.26 -4.42
CA ARG A 424 -16.28 40.47 -3.83
C ARG A 424 -17.21 40.03 -2.70
N ALA A 425 -17.31 40.86 -1.65
CA ALA A 425 -18.26 40.62 -0.55
C ALA A 425 -19.61 40.18 -1.13
N PHE A 426 -20.21 39.14 -0.53
CA PHE A 426 -21.50 38.61 -0.99
C PHE A 426 -22.48 39.77 -1.19
N ASP A 427 -23.18 39.77 -2.32
CA ASP A 427 -24.31 40.67 -2.52
C ASP A 427 -25.30 40.40 -1.38
N GLU A 428 -25.67 41.44 -0.63
CA GLU A 428 -26.48 41.33 0.59
C GLU A 428 -27.82 40.62 0.34
N SER A 429 -28.26 40.55 -0.91
CA SER A 429 -29.48 39.88 -1.35
C SER A 429 -29.37 38.36 -1.59
N SER A 430 -28.17 37.76 -1.52
CA SER A 430 -27.89 36.44 -2.12
C SER A 430 -27.69 35.27 -1.16
N SER A 431 -27.78 35.46 0.16
CA SER A 431 -27.60 34.34 1.10
C SER A 431 -28.88 33.56 1.32
N ALA A 432 -28.80 32.26 1.05
CA ALA A 432 -29.91 31.34 1.20
C ALA A 432 -29.62 30.14 2.12
N ALA A 433 -28.42 30.05 2.69
CA ALA A 433 -28.06 28.98 3.61
C ALA A 433 -28.62 29.25 5.04
N GLN A 434 -29.45 28.35 5.56
CA GLN A 434 -30.02 28.42 6.90
C GLN A 434 -29.31 27.43 7.83
N THR A 435 -28.68 27.96 8.88
CA THR A 435 -27.89 27.19 9.85
C THR A 435 -28.26 27.60 11.29
N PRO A 436 -29.48 27.32 11.77
CA PRO A 436 -30.02 27.89 13.01
C PRO A 436 -29.26 27.48 14.27
N ALA A 437 -28.52 26.37 14.23
CA ALA A 437 -27.73 25.86 15.34
C ALA A 437 -26.26 26.30 15.31
N LEU A 438 -25.83 27.09 14.31
CA LEU A 438 -24.42 27.42 14.12
C LEU A 438 -23.91 28.30 15.27
N ARG A 439 -22.86 27.83 15.94
CA ARG A 439 -22.23 28.52 17.07
C ARG A 439 -20.82 28.97 16.76
N ASP A 440 -20.08 28.19 15.98
CA ASP A 440 -18.66 28.41 15.78
C ASP A 440 -18.31 28.39 14.30
N ILE A 441 -17.56 29.41 13.86
CA ILE A 441 -16.97 29.51 12.54
C ILE A 441 -15.45 29.54 12.72
N ILE A 442 -14.78 28.50 12.23
CA ILE A 442 -13.33 28.37 12.29
C ILE A 442 -12.75 28.70 10.93
N VAL A 443 -11.96 29.76 10.84
CA VAL A 443 -11.24 30.09 9.60
C VAL A 443 -9.81 29.58 9.73
N SER A 444 -9.44 28.63 8.88
CA SER A 444 -8.14 27.97 8.91
C SER A 444 -7.31 28.39 7.69
N ALA A 445 -6.14 28.98 7.92
CA ALA A 445 -5.26 29.49 6.85
C ALA A 445 -3.78 29.28 7.21
N SER A 446 -2.93 29.15 6.19
CA SER A 446 -1.47 29.19 6.41
C SER A 446 -1.00 30.60 6.76
N ARG A 447 0.17 30.68 7.40
CA ARG A 447 0.81 31.97 7.69
C ARG A 447 1.16 32.74 6.41
N ALA A 448 1.55 32.04 5.34
CA ALA A 448 1.88 32.67 4.06
C ALA A 448 0.63 33.34 3.46
N THR A 449 -0.49 32.61 3.45
CA THR A 449 -1.79 33.13 3.00
C THR A 449 -2.24 34.36 3.78
N LEU A 450 -2.14 34.33 5.11
CA LEU A 450 -2.49 35.50 5.94
C LEU A 450 -1.54 36.69 5.71
N SER A 451 -0.26 36.44 5.45
CA SER A 451 0.71 37.51 5.17
C SER A 451 0.41 38.20 3.84
N HIS A 452 -0.07 37.46 2.85
CA HIS A 452 -0.50 38.01 1.56
C HIS A 452 -1.81 38.79 1.64
N MET A 453 -2.67 38.52 2.63
CA MET A 453 -3.94 39.22 2.82
C MET A 453 -3.81 40.67 3.32
N GLY A 454 -2.62 41.09 3.76
CA GLY A 454 -2.44 42.40 4.40
C GLY A 454 -3.03 42.46 5.81
N ALA A 455 -2.96 43.63 6.46
CA ALA A 455 -3.39 43.92 7.83
C ALA A 455 -4.68 43.17 8.27
N PRO A 456 -4.84 42.80 9.56
CA PRO A 456 -5.77 41.77 10.02
C PRO A 456 -7.17 42.02 9.47
N VAL A 457 -7.53 41.23 8.46
CA VAL A 457 -8.87 41.28 7.87
C VAL A 457 -9.82 40.94 9.00
N ALA A 458 -10.59 41.94 9.47
CA ALA A 458 -11.69 41.70 10.37
C ALA A 458 -12.70 40.83 9.61
N ILE A 459 -12.66 39.53 9.87
CA ILE A 459 -13.59 38.58 9.28
C ILE A 459 -14.92 38.77 10.01
N GLU A 460 -15.80 39.58 9.44
CA GLU A 460 -17.14 39.79 9.99
C GLU A 460 -18.04 38.57 9.67
N PRO A 461 -18.89 38.11 10.62
CA PRO A 461 -19.79 36.98 10.39
C PRO A 461 -20.72 37.15 9.18
N CYS A 462 -21.19 38.38 8.92
CA CYS A 462 -22.03 38.71 7.78
C CYS A 462 -21.35 38.46 6.44
N ARG A 463 -20.01 38.51 6.38
CA ARG A 463 -19.25 38.19 5.17
C ARG A 463 -19.11 36.69 4.92
N ILE A 464 -19.36 35.85 5.93
CA ILE A 464 -19.26 34.40 5.82
C ILE A 464 -20.64 33.77 5.58
N LEU A 465 -21.63 34.21 6.35
CA LEU A 465 -22.99 33.66 6.30
C LEU A 465 -23.92 34.43 5.37
N GLY A 466 -23.50 35.60 4.88
CA GLY A 466 -24.35 36.58 4.20
C GLY A 466 -25.41 37.20 5.13
N TYR A 467 -26.21 38.12 4.59
CA TYR A 467 -27.25 38.81 5.36
C TYR A 467 -28.53 37.99 5.42
N GLY A 468 -28.75 37.30 6.54
CA GLY A 468 -30.00 36.59 6.79
C GLY A 468 -31.11 37.53 7.28
N PRO A 469 -32.37 37.36 6.84
CA PRO A 469 -33.51 38.18 7.26
C PRO A 469 -33.95 37.98 8.73
N GLN A 470 -33.30 37.09 9.49
CA GLN A 470 -33.66 36.79 10.89
C GLN A 470 -32.83 37.54 11.94
N CYS A 471 -31.78 38.27 11.55
CA CYS A 471 -31.16 39.26 12.43
C CYS A 471 -32.00 40.54 12.44
N GLY A 472 -33.25 40.46 12.88
CA GLY A 472 -33.95 41.64 13.37
C GLY A 472 -33.09 42.25 14.47
N PHE A 473 -32.74 43.53 14.33
CA PHE A 473 -31.75 44.28 15.10
C PHE A 473 -31.86 44.22 16.64
N GLU A 474 -32.85 43.53 17.20
CA GLU A 474 -33.12 43.49 18.64
C GLU A 474 -32.57 42.26 19.38
N ASN A 475 -32.03 41.24 18.69
CA ASN A 475 -31.43 40.06 19.33
C ASN A 475 -29.96 39.84 18.95
N HIS A 476 -29.08 40.76 19.37
CA HIS A 476 -27.62 40.65 19.21
C HIS A 476 -26.96 39.48 19.98
N SER A 477 -27.72 38.67 20.72
CA SER A 477 -27.21 37.60 21.60
C SER A 477 -26.90 36.27 20.91
N ARG A 478 -26.96 36.18 19.57
CA ARG A 478 -26.76 34.93 18.81
C ARG A 478 -25.83 35.03 17.61
N CYS A 479 -24.85 35.93 17.62
CA CYS A 479 -23.79 35.89 16.62
C CYS A 479 -22.88 34.67 16.87
N PRO A 480 -22.55 33.87 15.85
CA PRO A 480 -21.59 32.77 16.01
C PRO A 480 -20.19 33.33 16.32
N ASN A 481 -19.44 32.59 17.13
CA ASN A 481 -18.05 32.90 17.43
C ASN A 481 -17.19 32.66 16.19
N ILE A 482 -16.29 33.59 15.89
CA ILE A 482 -15.30 33.42 14.83
C ILE A 482 -13.93 33.19 15.45
N THR A 483 -13.32 32.06 15.13
CA THR A 483 -11.95 31.74 15.54
C THR A 483 -11.08 31.59 14.30
N VAL A 484 -9.94 32.29 14.26
CA VAL A 484 -8.94 32.13 13.19
C VAL A 484 -7.83 31.23 13.69
N THR A 485 -7.59 30.11 13.01
CA THR A 485 -6.55 29.14 13.34
C THR A 485 -5.45 29.14 12.28
N LEU A 486 -4.19 29.11 12.74
CA LEU A 486 -3.02 28.97 11.87
C LEU A 486 -2.75 27.49 11.65
N ILE A 487 -2.73 27.05 10.40
CA ILE A 487 -2.30 25.69 10.03
C ILE A 487 -0.77 25.67 10.06
N GLN A 488 -0.18 24.78 10.86
CA GLN A 488 1.23 24.42 10.71
C GLN A 488 1.33 23.42 9.55
N GLU A 489 2.04 23.79 8.48
CA GLU A 489 2.38 22.85 7.42
C GLU A 489 3.42 21.86 7.98
N GLU A 490 3.12 20.56 7.88
CA GLU A 490 4.06 19.45 8.17
C GLU A 490 4.90 19.09 6.95
#